data_AF-A0A3C0ZN64-F1
#
_entry.id   AF-A0A3C0ZN64-F1
#
_cell.length_a   1.000
_cell.length_b   1.000
_cell.length_c   1.000
_cell.angle_alpha   90.00
_cell.angle_beta   90.00
_cell.angle_gamma   90.00
#
_symmetry.space_group_name_H-M   'P 1'
#
loop_
_entity.id
_entity.type
_entity.pdbx_description
1 polymer ?
#
loop_
_entity_poly.entity_id
_entity_poly.type
_entity_poly.pdbx_seq_one_letter_code
_entity_poly.pdbx_strand_id
1 'polypeptide(L)' 'LIQFLIEAAALSLIGGLLGVIVAFPLTLVIDNVLPTAMPINVVAIALFVSVLVGIISGFLPAFRASRMDPVDALRYE' A
#
# COMPACT_ATOMS: atom_id res chain seq x y z
N LEU A 1 -4.73 -6.72 -16.70
CA LEU A 1 -5.06 -5.51 -15.90
C LEU A 1 -5.60 -5.88 -14.52
N ILE A 2 -6.76 -6.56 -14.43
CA ILE A 2 -7.43 -6.84 -13.16
C ILE A 2 -6.55 -7.66 -12.20
N GLN A 3 -5.79 -8.66 -12.69
CA GLN A 3 -4.86 -9.43 -11.86
C GLN A 3 -3.82 -8.54 -11.17
N PHE A 4 -3.09 -7.72 -11.92
CA PHE A 4 -2.08 -6.81 -11.37
C PHE A 4 -2.68 -5.78 -10.40
N LEU A 5 -3.90 -5.32 -10.67
CA LEU A 5 -4.60 -4.42 -9.76
C LEU A 5 -4.98 -5.10 -8.44
N ILE A 6 -5.48 -6.34 -8.51
CA ILE A 6 -5.80 -7.15 -7.31
C ILE A 6 -4.54 -7.44 -6.51
N GLU A 7 -3.44 -7.79 -7.17
CA GLU A 7 -2.15 -8.08 -6.53
C GLU A 7 -1.57 -6.84 -5.83
N ALA A 8 -1.58 -5.68 -6.51
CA ALA A 8 -1.16 -4.42 -5.90
C ALA A 8 -2.06 -4.02 -4.72
N ALA A 9 -3.37 -4.17 -4.85
CA ALA A 9 -4.32 -3.91 -3.76
C ALA A 9 -4.07 -4.83 -2.56
N ALA A 10 -3.89 -6.14 -2.78
CA ALA A 10 -3.60 -7.10 -1.74
C ALA A 10 -2.28 -6.79 -1.02
N LEU A 11 -1.20 -6.50 -1.77
CA LEU A 11 0.09 -6.13 -1.20
C LEU A 11 0.02 -4.82 -0.39
N SER A 12 -0.73 -3.82 -0.87
CA SER A 12 -0.91 -2.55 -0.15
C SER A 12 -1.70 -2.70 1.16
N LEU A 13 -2.69 -3.60 1.19
CA LEU A 13 -3.45 -3.92 2.40
C LEU A 13 -2.57 -4.66 3.42
N ILE A 14 -1.80 -5.65 2.97
CA ILE A 14 -0.87 -6.38 3.84
C ILE A 14 0.19 -5.44 4.40
N GLY A 15 0.77 -4.57 3.55
CA GLY A 15 1.73 -3.55 3.99
C GLY A 15 1.15 -2.57 5.01
N GLY A 16 -0.09 -2.09 4.78
CA GLY A 16 -0.80 -1.22 5.73
C GLY A 16 -1.06 -1.89 7.08
N LEU A 17 -1.52 -3.15 7.07
CA LEU A 17 -1.71 -3.96 8.29
C LEU A 17 -0.40 -4.17 9.06
N LEU A 18 0.68 -4.56 8.37
CA LEU A 18 2.00 -4.70 8.98
C LEU A 18 2.50 -3.37 9.56
N GLY A 19 2.27 -2.26 8.87
CA GLY A 19 2.58 -0.92 9.37
C GLY A 19 1.87 -0.60 10.69
N VAL A 20 0.58 -0.92 10.80
CA VAL A 20 -0.18 -0.75 12.06
C VAL A 20 0.34 -1.66 13.17
N ILE A 21 0.63 -2.93 12.85
CA ILE A 21 1.18 -3.90 13.80
C ILE A 21 2.53 -3.43 14.35
N VAL A 22 3.36 -2.78 13.53
CA VAL A 22 4.66 -2.22 13.96
C VAL A 22 4.50 -0.89 14.69
N ALA A 23 3.57 -0.02 14.27
CA ALA A 23 3.34 1.28 14.88
C ALA A 23 2.78 1.17 16.31
N PHE A 24 1.97 0.16 16.60
CA PHE A 24 1.38 -0.05 17.93
C PHE A 24 2.43 -0.26 19.05
N PRO A 25 3.35 -1.25 18.98
CA PRO A 25 4.39 -1.43 19.99
C PRO A 25 5.37 -0.25 20.04
N LEU A 26 5.66 0.40 18.91
CA LEU A 26 6.47 1.63 18.88
C LEU A 26 5.84 2.73 19.71
N THR A 27 4.52 2.93 19.58
CA THR A 27 3.80 3.93 20.38
C THR A 27 3.88 3.60 21.87
N LEU A 28 3.68 2.33 22.25
CA LEU A 28 3.80 1.90 23.66
C LEU A 28 5.20 2.14 24.25
N VAL A 29 6.26 1.95 23.46
CA VAL A 29 7.63 2.21 23.92
C VAL A 29 7.86 3.71 24.08
N ILE A 30 7.43 4.52 23.10
CA ILE A 30 7.62 5.97 23.11
C ILE A 30 6.80 6.64 24.23
N ASP A 31 5.63 6.08 24.57
CA ASP A 31 4.75 6.61 25.62
C ASP A 31 5.44 6.71 27.00
N ASN A 32 6.46 5.88 27.25
CA ASN A 32 7.24 5.93 28.49
C ASN A 32 8.11 7.19 28.61
N VAL A 33 8.38 7.89 27.50
CA VAL A 33 9.27 9.07 27.44
C VAL A 33 8.49 10.32 27.08
N LEU A 34 7.53 10.21 26.16
CA LEU A 34 6.68 11.30 25.69
C LEU A 34 5.24 10.80 25.65
N PRO A 35 4.27 11.51 26.25
CA PRO A 35 2.87 11.09 26.18
C PRO A 35 2.43 11.03 24.71
N THR A 36 2.14 9.83 24.23
CA THR A 36 1.75 9.57 22.84
C THR A 36 0.42 8.84 22.79
N ALA A 37 -0.49 9.34 21.96
CA ALA A 37 -1.79 8.71 21.74
C ALA A 37 -1.85 8.18 20.30
N MET A 38 -2.39 6.98 20.13
CA MET A 38 -2.72 6.40 18.83
C MET A 38 -4.25 6.38 18.67
N PRO A 39 -4.87 7.53 18.34
CA PRO A 39 -6.32 7.60 18.21
C PRO A 39 -6.78 6.87 16.94
N ILE A 40 -7.93 6.20 17.03
CA ILE A 40 -8.44 5.30 15.98
C ILE A 40 -8.66 6.02 14.63
N ASN A 41 -8.95 7.32 14.66
CA ASN A 41 -9.14 8.15 13.47
C ASN A 41 -7.85 8.28 12.64
N VAL A 42 -6.69 8.46 13.28
CA VAL A 42 -5.39 8.56 12.60
C VAL A 42 -5.03 7.21 11.98
N VAL A 43 -5.31 6.11 12.67
CA VAL A 43 -5.10 4.76 12.14
C VAL A 43 -5.98 4.51 10.90
N ALA A 44 -7.26 4.90 10.96
CA ALA A 44 -8.18 4.77 9.83
C ALA A 44 -7.72 5.61 8.63
N ILE A 45 -7.26 6.84 8.85
CA ILE A 45 -6.71 7.71 7.79
C ILE A 45 -5.44 7.09 7.20
N ALA A 46 -4.53 6.58 8.03
CA ALA A 46 -3.30 5.95 7.57
C ALA A 46 -3.58 4.71 6.71
N LEU A 47 -4.51 3.85 7.12
CA LEU A 47 -4.94 2.69 6.33
C LEU A 47 -5.58 3.10 5.01
N PHE A 48 -6.45 4.12 5.03
CA PHE A 48 -7.06 4.66 3.82
C PHE A 48 -6.01 5.21 2.83
N VAL A 49 -5.03 5.96 3.33
CA VAL A 49 -3.92 6.49 2.52
C VAL A 49 -3.06 5.35 1.97
N SER A 50 -2.76 4.31 2.76
CA SER A 50 -2.00 3.13 2.31
C SER A 50 -2.67 2.44 1.13
N VAL A 51 -3.99 2.23 1.21
CA VAL A 51 -4.78 1.63 0.11
C VAL A 51 -4.80 2.54 -1.11
N LEU A 52 -5.02 3.85 -0.92
CA LEU A 52 -4.98 4.82 -2.03
C LEU A 52 -3.63 4.81 -2.76
N VAL A 53 -2.53 4.88 -2.02
CA VAL A 53 -1.18 4.84 -2.58
C VAL A 53 -0.95 3.54 -3.34
N GLY A 54 -1.34 2.40 -2.77
CA GLY A 54 -1.23 1.10 -3.43
C GLY A 54 -2.05 0.98 -4.71
N ILE A 55 -3.27 1.51 -4.72
CA ILE A 55 -4.12 1.57 -5.91
C ILE A 55 -3.46 2.46 -6.97
N ILE A 56 -3.01 3.67 -6.62
CA ILE A 56 -2.38 4.58 -7.58
C ILE A 56 -1.10 3.98 -8.15
N SER A 57 -0.25 3.42 -7.30
CA SER A 57 1.03 2.81 -7.72
C SER A 57 0.84 1.53 -8.52
N GLY A 58 -0.25 0.77 -8.31
CA GLY A 58 -0.56 -0.45 -9.06
C GLY A 58 -1.33 -0.18 -10.36
N PHE A 59 -2.28 0.75 -10.33
CA PHE A 59 -3.17 1.04 -11.44
C PHE A 59 -2.43 1.71 -12.61
N LEU A 60 -1.62 2.74 -12.34
CA LEU A 60 -0.90 3.47 -13.40
C LEU A 60 0.01 2.57 -14.25
N PRO A 61 0.90 1.73 -13.67
CA PRO A 61 1.74 0.83 -14.45
C PRO A 61 0.95 -0.32 -15.07
N ALA A 62 -0.04 -0.89 -14.38
CA ALA A 62 -0.86 -1.96 -14.95
C ALA A 62 -1.65 -1.47 -16.17
N PHE A 63 -2.14 -0.23 -16.14
CA PHE A 63 -2.82 0.40 -17.26
C PHE A 63 -1.89 0.58 -18.45
N ARG A 64 -0.66 1.07 -18.22
CA ARG A 64 0.38 1.19 -19.26
C ARG A 64 0.73 -0.18 -19.86
N ALA A 65 0.95 -1.20 -19.03
CA ALA A 65 1.28 -2.55 -19.49
C ALA A 65 0.14 -3.18 -20.31
N SER A 66 -1.12 -2.95 -19.94
CA SER A 66 -2.28 -3.48 -20.66
C SER A 66 -2.50 -2.89 -22.05
N ARG A 67 -1.89 -1.74 -22.35
CA ARG A 67 -1.96 -1.06 -23.65
C ARG A 67 -0.73 -1.30 -24.52
N MET A 68 0.24 -2.07 -24.05
CA MET A 68 1.42 -2.42 -24.83
C MET A 68 1.03 -3.48 -25.87
N ASP A 69 1.45 -3.28 -27.12
CA ASP A 69 1.20 -4.26 -28.16
C ASP A 69 1.94 -5.56 -27.82
N PRO A 70 1.27 -6.73 -27.88
CA PRO A 70 1.85 -8.00 -27.44
C PRO A 70 3.08 -8.40 -28.27
N VAL A 71 3.19 -7.91 -29.51
CA VAL A 71 4.37 -8.10 -30.36
C VAL A 71 5.59 -7.36 -29.82
N ASP A 72 5.41 -6.13 -29.31
CA ASP A 72 6.48 -5.35 -28.68
C ASP A 72 6.81 -5.87 -27.28
N ALA A 73 5.83 -6.40 -26.55
CA ALA A 73 6.06 -7.05 -25.26
C ALA A 73 6.84 -8.38 -25.36
N LEU A 74 6.80 -9.06 -26.51
CA LEU A 74 7.55 -10.29 -26.79
C LEU A 74 8.87 -10.05 -27.53
N ARG A 75 9.00 -8.95 -28.28
CA ARG A 75 10.27 -8.46 -28.83
C ARG A 75 11.01 -7.67 -27.77
N TYR A 76 11.40 -8.35 -26.70
CA TYR A 76 12.47 -7.86 -25.84
C TYR A 76 13.81 -8.20 -26.50
N GLU A 77 14.42 -7.19 -27.11
CA GLU A 77 15.87 -6.97 -26.94
C GLU A 77 16.08 -6.06 -25.72
#